data_AF-A0A7H4N573-F1
#
_entry.id   AF-A0A7H4N573-F1
#
_cell.length_a   1.000
_cell.length_b   1.000
_cell.length_c   1.000
_cell.angle_alpha   90.00
_cell.angle_beta   90.00
_cell.angle_gamma   90.00
#
_symmetry.space_group_name_H-M   'P 1'
#
loop_
_entity.id
_entity.type
_entity.pdbx_description
1 polymer ?
#
loop_
_entity_poly.entity_id
_entity_poly.type
_entity_poly.pdbx_seq_one_letter_code
_entity_poly.pdbx_strand_id
1 'polypeptide(L)' 'MQDDIRAFMPYPPHPVAHALSGTLSGLTFAVKDLFDVAGYPTGGGNPHLLALSGD' A
#
# COMPACT_ATOMS: atom_id res chain seq x y z
N MET A 1 4.92 7.46 -9.36
CA MET A 1 5.56 6.20 -9.77
C MET A 1 4.81 5.70 -10.97
N GLN A 2 5.51 5.35 -12.05
CA GLN A 2 4.88 4.75 -13.22
C GLN A 2 4.96 3.22 -13.06
N ASP A 3 3.83 2.53 -13.14
CA ASP A 3 3.71 1.08 -12.94
C ASP A 3 3.36 0.36 -14.23
N ASP A 4 4.31 0.30 -15.15
CA ASP A 4 4.09 -0.27 -16.49
C ASP A 4 3.88 -1.81 -16.46
N ILE A 5 4.30 -2.47 -15.37
CA ILE A 5 4.21 -3.93 -15.20
C ILE A 5 3.06 -4.38 -14.29
N ARG A 6 2.25 -3.45 -13.77
CA ARG A 6 1.12 -3.73 -12.85
C ARG A 6 1.55 -4.45 -11.57
N ALA A 7 2.65 -4.00 -10.98
CA ALA A 7 3.16 -4.51 -9.71
C ALA A 7 2.36 -4.01 -8.50
N PHE A 8 1.62 -2.89 -8.63
CA PHE A 8 0.83 -2.28 -7.56
C PHE A 8 -0.66 -2.50 -7.77
N MET A 9 -1.40 -2.56 -6.67
CA MET A 9 -2.86 -2.54 -6.74
C MET A 9 -3.34 -1.16 -7.23
N PRO A 10 -4.41 -1.08 -8.03
CA PRO A 10 -4.91 0.16 -8.62
C PRO A 10 -5.70 1.01 -7.60
N TYR A 11 -5.24 1.06 -6.35
CA TYR A 11 -5.83 1.87 -5.30
C TYR A 11 -5.41 3.34 -5.47
N PRO A 12 -6.28 4.30 -5.15
CA PRO A 12 -5.89 5.71 -5.13
C PRO A 12 -4.72 5.94 -4.15
N PRO A 13 -3.75 6.80 -4.47
CA PRO A 13 -2.70 7.15 -3.52
C PRO A 13 -3.29 7.76 -2.25
N HIS A 14 -2.92 7.22 -1.10
CA HIS A 14 -3.21 7.74 0.22
C HIS A 14 -1.92 8.23 0.90
N PRO A 15 -1.90 9.44 1.50
CA PRO A 15 -0.76 9.93 2.27
C PRO A 15 -0.51 9.05 3.50
N VAL A 16 0.70 8.52 3.62
CA VAL A 16 1.12 7.73 4.80
C VAL A 16 2.16 8.51 5.58
N ALA A 17 1.94 8.64 6.89
CA ALA A 17 2.89 9.29 7.79
C ALA A 17 4.23 8.55 7.81
N HIS A 18 5.34 9.30 7.80
CA HIS A 18 6.69 8.75 7.82
C HIS A 18 7.61 9.65 8.64
N ALA A 19 8.73 9.09 9.12
CA ALA A 19 9.71 9.83 9.89
C ALA A 19 10.61 10.70 8.99
N LEU A 20 10.86 11.95 9.41
CA LEU A 20 11.72 12.91 8.70
C LEU A 20 13.23 12.67 8.93
N SER A 21 13.60 11.72 9.80
CA SER A 21 14.99 11.40 10.11
C SER A 21 15.16 9.91 10.45
N GLY A 22 16.41 9.44 10.39
CA GLY A 22 16.78 8.03 10.60
C GLY A 22 17.36 7.37 9.36
N THR A 23 17.88 6.15 9.50
CA THR A 23 18.62 5.43 8.44
C THR A 23 17.79 5.08 7.21
N LEU A 24 16.46 5.11 7.33
CA LEU A 24 15.53 4.83 6.22
C LEU A 24 14.83 6.09 5.69
N SER A 25 15.11 7.27 6.25
CA SER A 25 14.46 8.51 5.81
C SER A 25 14.86 8.87 4.38
N GLY A 26 13.90 9.34 3.58
CA GLY A 26 14.08 9.63 2.16
C GLY A 26 14.02 8.41 1.24
N LEU A 27 13.95 7.19 1.77
CA LEU A 27 13.72 5.98 0.99
C LEU A 27 12.23 5.73 0.78
N THR A 28 11.89 5.13 -0.36
CA THR A 28 10.54 4.65 -0.66
C THR A 28 10.45 3.15 -0.42
N PHE A 29 9.34 2.69 0.14
CA PHE A 29 9.09 1.27 0.42
C PHE A 29 7.78 0.81 -0.23
N ALA A 30 7.82 -0.36 -0.87
CA ALA A 30 6.63 -1.04 -1.37
C ALA A 30 6.29 -2.20 -0.44
N VAL A 31 5.01 -2.32 -0.10
CA VAL A 31 4.50 -3.35 0.80
C VAL A 31 3.71 -4.35 -0.02
N LYS A 32 3.87 -5.65 0.25
CA LYS A 32 2.98 -6.66 -0.32
C LYS A 32 1.56 -6.43 0.21
N ASP A 33 0.54 -6.63 -0.63
CA ASP A 33 -0.88 -6.52 -0.27
C ASP A 33 -1.36 -7.67 0.65
N LEU A 34 -0.64 -7.87 1.76
CA LEU A 34 -0.88 -8.80 2.85
C LEU A 34 -0.71 -8.12 4.23
N PHE A 35 -0.26 -6.87 4.25
CA PHE A 35 -0.02 -6.11 5.46
C PHE A 35 -0.97 -4.91 5.47
N ASP A 36 -1.59 -4.67 6.61
CA ASP A 36 -2.46 -3.51 6.77
C ASP A 36 -1.63 -2.23 6.77
N VAL A 37 -2.04 -1.30 5.91
CA VAL A 37 -1.51 0.07 5.84
C VAL A 37 -2.69 1.00 6.05
N ALA A 38 -2.62 1.83 7.09
CA ALA A 38 -3.70 2.77 7.39
C ALA A 38 -4.05 3.63 6.16
N GLY A 39 -5.34 3.67 5.82
CA GLY A 39 -5.87 4.42 4.68
C GLY A 39 -5.90 3.66 3.34
N TYR A 40 -5.39 2.42 3.29
CA TYR A 40 -5.55 1.52 2.14
C TYR A 40 -6.36 0.28 2.53
N PRO A 41 -7.16 -0.29 1.60
CA PRO A 41 -7.69 -1.63 1.78
C PRO A 41 -6.56 -2.66 1.67
N THR A 42 -6.73 -3.80 2.34
CA THR A 42 -5.86 -4.97 2.18
C THR A 42 -6.61 -6.03 1.37
N GLY A 43 -6.14 -6.33 0.16
CA GLY A 43 -6.82 -7.26 -0.74
C GLY A 43 -6.44 -8.72 -0.52
N GLY A 44 -5.24 -8.98 0.02
CA GLY A 44 -4.79 -10.35 0.32
C GLY A 44 -4.62 -11.25 -0.90
N GLY A 45 -4.64 -10.68 -2.11
CA GLY A 45 -4.73 -11.46 -3.36
C GLY A 45 -6.05 -12.24 -3.51
N ASN A 46 -7.10 -11.89 -2.77
CA ASN A 46 -8.38 -12.59 -2.76
C ASN A 46 -9.56 -11.59 -2.89
N PRO A 47 -10.42 -11.73 -3.90
CA PRO A 47 -11.53 -10.80 -4.11
C PRO A 47 -12.54 -10.75 -2.95
N HIS A 48 -12.70 -11.84 -2.19
CA HIS A 48 -13.56 -11.84 -1.01
C HIS A 48 -12.95 -11.07 0.15
N LEU A 49 -11.63 -11.16 0.34
CA LEU A 49 -10.94 -10.37 1.37
C LEU A 49 -10.97 -8.88 1.01
N LEU A 50 -10.74 -8.55 -0.27
CA LEU A 50 -10.86 -7.18 -0.74
C LEU A 50 -12.28 -6.60 -0.54
N ALA A 51 -13.32 -7.39 -0.78
CA ALA A 51 -14.70 -6.93 -0.57
C ALA A 51 -15.03 -6.69 0.92
N LEU A 52 -14.32 -7.37 1.83
CA LEU A 52 -14.48 -7.23 3.27
C LEU A 52 -13.56 -6.18 3.90
N SER A 53 -12.51 -5.73 3.19
CA SER A 53 -11.52 -4.78 3.69
C SER A 53 -11.89 -3.31 3.47
N GLY A 54 -13.09 -3.06 2.94
CA GLY A 54 -13.65 -1.71 2.83
C GLY A 54 -14.46 -1.32 4.08
N ASP A 55 -14.13 -0.14 4.63
CA ASP A 55 -15.05 0.75 5.34
C ASP A 55 -15.32 1.98 4.46
#